data_AF-A0A531KBV3-F1
#
_entry.id   AF-A0A531KBV3-F1
#
_cell.length_a   1.000
_cell.length_b   1.000
_cell.length_c   1.000
_cell.angle_alpha   90.00
_cell.angle_beta   90.00
_cell.angle_gamma   90.00
#
_symmetry.space_group_name_H-M   'P 1'
#
loop_
_entity.id
_entity.type
_entity.pdbx_description
1 polymer ?
#
loop_
_entity_poly.entity_id
_entity_poly.type
_entity_poly.pdbx_seq_one_letter_code
_entity_poly.pdbx_strand_id
1 'polypeptide(L)'
;AYTVLVLGSGGRGESLMAPDQDNAIVFADGEPGGAEDSWFKNLGTKLADMLDISGVPYCKGGVMAANAAFRGSLDTWKRRVEDWVRRLRPEDLLNVDIVYDLRPVHGDTILAAQFLEYAYDRAHAEPVFAKLLGEQMTTGNPFT
;
A
#
# COMPACT_ATOMS: atom_id res chain seq x y z
N ALA A 1 18.07 -3.70 -1.92
CA ALA A 1 17.39 -2.55 -2.57
C ALA A 1 16.04 -2.31 -1.90
N TYR A 2 15.45 -1.13 -2.05
CA TYR A 2 14.09 -0.82 -1.58
C TYR A 2 13.45 0.28 -2.42
N THR A 3 12.14 0.42 -2.31
CA THR A 3 11.36 1.50 -2.91
C THR A 3 10.33 2.03 -1.92
N VAL A 4 10.12 3.34 -1.95
CA VAL A 4 9.08 4.06 -1.20
C VAL A 4 7.95 4.37 -2.18
N LEU A 5 6.74 4.06 -1.75
CA LEU A 5 5.51 4.24 -2.50
C LEU A 5 4.64 5.29 -1.82
N VAL A 6 3.98 6.11 -2.62
CA VAL A 6 2.76 6.82 -2.21
C VAL A 6 1.57 5.99 -2.67
N LEU A 7 0.54 5.90 -1.83
CA LEU A 7 -0.63 5.06 -2.06
C LEU A 7 -1.91 5.91 -2.11
N GLY A 8 -3.05 5.25 -2.38
CA GLY A 8 -4.38 5.85 -2.31
C GLY A 8 -4.52 7.15 -3.10
N SER A 9 -5.22 8.13 -2.52
CA SER A 9 -5.48 9.42 -3.19
C SER A 9 -4.19 10.16 -3.60
N GLY A 10 -3.11 10.01 -2.83
CA GLY A 10 -1.82 10.60 -3.15
C GLY A 10 -1.17 9.94 -4.36
N GLY A 11 -1.33 8.62 -4.48
CA GLY A 11 -0.87 7.84 -5.63
C GLY A 11 -1.62 8.19 -6.92
N ARG A 12 -2.94 8.43 -6.81
CA ARG A 12 -3.80 8.91 -7.91
C ARG A 12 -3.60 10.38 -8.27
N GLY A 13 -2.95 11.17 -7.41
CA GLY A 13 -2.76 12.61 -7.62
C GLY A 13 -3.98 13.46 -7.27
N GLU A 14 -4.83 12.98 -6.37
CA GLU A 14 -6.09 13.59 -5.96
C GLU A 14 -6.03 14.31 -4.60
N SER A 15 -4.92 14.21 -3.88
CA SER A 15 -4.70 14.87 -2.58
C SER A 15 -4.43 16.38 -2.76
N LEU A 16 -5.48 17.16 -3.04
CA LEU A 16 -5.39 18.60 -3.29
C LEU A 16 -5.28 19.41 -1.98
N MET A 17 -6.42 19.75 -1.35
CA MET A 17 -6.48 20.76 -0.28
C MET A 17 -6.42 20.19 1.15
N ALA A 18 -6.52 18.88 1.31
CA ALA A 18 -6.44 18.21 2.60
C ALA A 18 -5.68 16.88 2.47
N PRO A 19 -4.37 16.92 2.15
CA PRO A 19 -3.59 15.71 1.99
C PRO A 19 -3.41 15.02 3.36
N ASP A 20 -3.56 13.71 3.39
CA ASP A 20 -2.95 12.84 4.40
C ASP A 20 -1.85 11.99 3.75
N GLN A 21 -1.02 11.36 4.57
CA GLN A 21 0.07 10.52 4.07
C GLN A 21 -0.33 9.06 4.02
N ASP A 22 -0.51 8.55 2.81
CA ASP A 22 -0.58 7.12 2.54
C ASP A 22 0.73 6.67 1.90
N ASN A 23 1.53 5.90 2.63
CA ASN A 23 2.84 5.46 2.15
C ASN A 23 3.17 4.01 2.52
N ALA A 24 4.01 3.39 1.69
CA ALA A 24 4.50 2.04 1.90
C ALA A 24 5.95 1.88 1.49
N ILE A 25 6.60 0.82 2.00
CA ILE A 25 7.96 0.43 1.59
C ILE A 25 7.97 -1.03 1.13
N VAL A 26 8.54 -1.27 -0.04
CA VAL A 26 8.89 -2.62 -0.53
C VAL A 26 10.40 -2.74 -0.53
N PHE A 27 10.95 -3.74 0.16
CA PHE A 27 12.37 -4.04 0.13
C PHE A 27 12.64 -5.38 -0.55
N ALA A 28 13.87 -5.59 -1.04
CA ALA A 28 14.19 -6.78 -1.83
C ALA A 28 13.98 -8.06 -1.02
N ASP A 29 14.60 -8.16 0.15
CA ASP A 29 14.68 -9.38 0.95
C ASP A 29 14.56 -9.09 2.44
N GLY A 30 14.07 -10.07 3.20
CA GLY A 30 13.95 -9.99 4.65
C GLY A 30 12.62 -10.55 5.15
N GLU A 31 12.60 -10.91 6.43
CA GLU A 31 11.43 -11.53 7.06
C GLU A 31 10.69 -10.55 7.98
N PRO A 32 9.36 -10.72 8.16
CA PRO A 32 8.61 -9.97 9.16
C PRO A 32 9.24 -10.09 10.55
N GLY A 33 9.48 -8.96 11.22
CA GLY A 33 10.17 -8.91 12.51
C GLY A 33 11.69 -9.14 12.46
N GLY A 34 12.27 -9.33 11.27
CA GLY A 34 13.71 -9.45 11.06
C GLY A 34 14.47 -8.13 11.20
N ALA A 35 15.78 -8.18 10.93
CA ALA A 35 16.64 -7.01 11.00
C ALA A 35 16.28 -5.96 9.95
N GLU A 36 15.95 -6.40 8.73
CA GLU A 36 15.52 -5.55 7.62
C GLU A 36 14.18 -4.88 7.97
N ASP A 37 13.18 -5.64 8.43
CA ASP A 37 11.89 -5.07 8.85
C ASP A 37 12.05 -4.03 9.96
N SER A 38 12.94 -4.28 10.92
CA SER A 38 13.26 -3.34 12.01
C SER A 38 13.92 -2.06 11.49
N TRP A 39 14.83 -2.19 10.52
CA TRP A 39 15.46 -1.04 9.87
C TRP A 39 14.44 -0.21 9.09
N PHE A 40 13.59 -0.85 8.29
CA PHE A 40 12.55 -0.18 7.50
C PHE A 40 11.41 0.37 8.36
N LYS A 41 11.14 -0.21 9.53
CA LYS A 41 10.27 0.40 10.54
C LYS A 41 10.82 1.76 10.97
N ASN A 42 12.11 1.84 11.31
CA ASN A 42 12.72 3.10 11.72
C ASN A 42 12.74 4.14 10.58
N LEU A 43 12.98 3.69 9.34
CA LEU A 43 12.89 4.58 8.18
C LEU A 43 11.46 5.07 7.96
N GLY A 44 10.47 4.17 8.00
CA GLY A 44 9.05 4.50 7.82
C GLY A 44 8.53 5.45 8.90
N THR A 45 8.94 5.27 10.15
CA THR A 45 8.63 6.22 11.24
C THR A 45 9.23 7.59 10.95
N LYS A 46 10.52 7.68 10.61
CA LYS A 46 11.15 8.96 10.27
C LYS A 46 10.47 9.66 9.09
N LEU A 47 10.12 8.91 8.05
CA LEU A 47 9.38 9.44 6.90
C LEU A 47 8.04 10.03 7.34
N ALA A 48 7.29 9.30 8.15
CA ALA A 48 5.98 9.73 8.61
C ALA A 48 6.05 10.97 9.50
N ASP A 49 7.00 11.00 10.44
CA ASP A 49 7.24 12.14 11.32
C ASP A 49 7.64 13.39 10.52
N MET A 50 8.51 13.24 9.51
CA MET A 50 8.94 14.36 8.66
C MET A 50 7.80 14.92 7.81
N LEU A 51 6.92 14.07 7.29
CA LEU A 51 5.73 14.48 6.53
C LEU A 51 4.74 15.24 7.43
N ASP A 52 4.50 14.74 8.65
CA ASP A 52 3.62 15.39 9.63
C ASP A 52 4.12 16.79 9.99
N ILE A 53 5.42 16.92 10.30
CA ILE A 53 6.07 18.21 10.57
C ILE A 53 6.00 19.15 9.36
N SER A 54 5.97 18.61 8.15
CA SER A 54 5.88 19.38 6.90
C SER A 54 4.45 19.77 6.51
N GLY A 55 3.45 19.41 7.32
CA GLY A 55 2.04 19.74 7.09
C GLY A 55 1.23 18.67 6.36
N VAL A 56 1.75 17.45 6.22
CA VAL A 56 1.01 16.28 5.73
C VAL A 56 0.72 15.35 6.91
N PRO A 57 -0.42 15.53 7.59
CA PRO A 57 -0.71 14.86 8.86
C PRO A 57 -0.74 13.34 8.73
N TYR A 58 -0.39 12.64 9.83
CA TYR A 58 -0.51 11.18 9.89
C TYR A 58 -1.88 10.67 9.38
N CYS A 59 -1.84 9.60 8.59
CA CYS A 59 -3.05 8.95 8.13
C CYS A 59 -3.81 8.33 9.32
N LYS A 60 -5.09 8.72 9.49
CA LYS A 60 -5.97 8.21 10.55
C LYS A 60 -6.25 6.70 10.41
N GLY A 61 -6.22 6.19 9.18
CA GLY A 61 -6.36 4.77 8.88
C GLY A 61 -5.08 3.96 9.09
N GLY A 62 -3.94 4.62 9.36
CA GLY A 62 -2.67 3.94 9.62
C GLY A 62 -1.96 3.42 8.37
N VAL A 63 -2.27 3.95 7.17
CA VAL A 63 -1.66 3.56 5.88
C VAL A 63 -0.25 4.15 5.75
N MET A 64 0.68 3.69 6.57
CA MET A 64 2.03 4.26 6.63
C MET A 64 3.06 3.15 6.82
N ALA A 65 4.23 3.28 6.19
CA ALA A 65 5.33 2.31 6.27
C ALA A 65 5.85 2.10 7.71
N ALA A 66 5.61 3.05 8.60
CA ALA A 66 5.81 2.91 10.05
C ALA A 66 5.04 1.70 10.64
N ASN A 67 3.92 1.32 10.02
CA ASN A 67 3.08 0.19 10.39
C ASN A 67 3.44 -1.07 9.57
N ALA A 68 3.48 -2.22 10.25
CA ALA A 68 3.97 -3.46 9.64
C ALA A 68 3.18 -3.88 8.39
N ALA A 69 1.89 -3.55 8.32
CA ALA A 69 1.03 -3.83 7.19
C ALA A 69 1.45 -3.12 5.88
N PHE A 70 2.19 -2.01 5.98
CA PHE A 70 2.60 -1.18 4.84
C PHE A 70 4.12 -1.15 4.64
N ARG A 71 4.83 -2.12 5.21
CA ARG A 71 6.22 -2.42 4.84
C ARG A 71 6.44 -3.91 4.72
N GLY A 72 7.44 -4.33 3.95
CA GLY A 72 7.79 -5.73 3.82
C GLY A 72 8.71 -6.00 2.64
N SER A 73 9.28 -7.20 2.61
CA SER A 73 9.98 -7.70 1.43
C SER A 73 9.02 -7.90 0.27
N LEU A 74 9.53 -7.95 -0.95
CA LEU A 74 8.73 -8.28 -2.14
C LEU A 74 7.93 -9.57 -1.92
N ASP A 75 8.56 -10.59 -1.36
CA ASP A 75 7.90 -11.86 -1.01
C ASP A 75 6.80 -11.69 0.05
N THR A 76 7.02 -10.84 1.06
CA THR A 76 5.98 -10.54 2.06
C THR A 76 4.77 -9.86 1.42
N TRP A 77 5.00 -8.92 0.48
CA TRP A 77 3.93 -8.25 -0.25
C TRP A 77 3.17 -9.20 -1.18
N LYS A 78 3.87 -10.09 -1.88
CA LYS A 78 3.24 -11.14 -2.70
C LYS A 78 2.29 -12.01 -1.88
N ARG A 79 2.73 -12.49 -0.71
CA ARG A 79 1.87 -13.26 0.21
C ARG A 79 0.63 -12.47 0.68
N ARG A 80 0.77 -11.17 0.94
CA ARG A 80 -0.38 -10.32 1.31
C ARG A 80 -1.40 -10.24 0.18
N VAL A 81 -0.95 -10.05 -1.05
CA VAL A 81 -1.82 -10.05 -2.24
C VAL A 81 -2.55 -11.38 -2.38
N GLU A 82 -1.85 -12.52 -2.23
CA GLU A 82 -2.50 -13.84 -2.26
C GLU A 82 -3.60 -13.95 -1.21
N ASP A 83 -3.33 -13.50 0.03
CA ASP A 83 -4.31 -13.52 1.11
C ASP A 83 -5.49 -12.59 0.88
N TRP A 84 -5.27 -11.40 0.32
CA TRP A 84 -6.35 -10.45 0.03
C TRP A 84 -7.28 -10.98 -1.05
N VAL A 85 -6.69 -11.45 -2.15
CA VAL A 85 -7.41 -11.97 -3.31
C VAL A 85 -8.13 -13.28 -2.98
N ARG A 86 -7.60 -14.10 -2.06
CA ARG A 86 -8.25 -15.33 -1.60
C ARG A 86 -9.38 -15.11 -0.60
N ARG A 87 -9.20 -14.21 0.37
CA ARG A 87 -10.14 -14.06 1.50
C ARG A 87 -11.29 -13.11 1.20
N LEU A 88 -11.06 -12.08 0.37
CA LEU A 88 -12.09 -11.16 -0.12
C LEU A 88 -12.92 -10.49 0.99
N ARG A 89 -12.35 -10.28 2.18
CA ARG A 89 -13.05 -9.60 3.28
C ARG A 89 -13.05 -8.07 3.01
N PRO A 90 -13.96 -7.30 3.62
CA PRO A 90 -14.02 -5.85 3.38
C PRO A 90 -12.69 -5.13 3.58
N GLU A 91 -11.89 -5.52 4.58
CA GLU A 91 -10.56 -4.97 4.82
C GLU A 91 -9.53 -5.40 3.76
N ASP A 92 -9.69 -6.58 3.16
CA ASP A 92 -8.81 -7.06 2.10
C ASP A 92 -9.06 -6.26 0.82
N LEU A 93 -10.33 -6.00 0.48
CA LEU A 93 -10.70 -5.16 -0.66
C LEU A 93 -10.24 -3.71 -0.48
N LEU A 94 -10.39 -3.15 0.73
CA LEU A 94 -9.88 -1.81 1.05
C LEU A 94 -8.35 -1.72 0.90
N ASN A 95 -7.62 -2.74 1.35
CA ASN A 95 -6.17 -2.77 1.18
C ASN A 95 -5.78 -2.79 -0.30
N VAL A 96 -6.50 -3.54 -1.14
CA VAL A 96 -6.24 -3.53 -2.58
C VAL A 96 -6.52 -2.16 -3.17
N ASP A 97 -7.70 -1.58 -2.92
CA ASP A 97 -8.06 -0.25 -3.44
C ASP A 97 -6.96 0.78 -3.15
N ILE A 98 -6.47 0.81 -1.90
CA ILE A 98 -5.39 1.72 -1.48
C ILE A 98 -4.05 1.38 -2.13
N VAL A 99 -3.66 0.10 -2.15
CA VAL A 99 -2.30 -0.32 -2.55
C VAL A 99 -2.14 -0.37 -4.06
N TYR A 100 -3.20 -0.65 -4.82
CA TYR A 100 -3.11 -0.75 -6.28
C TYR A 100 -2.98 0.63 -6.94
N ASP A 101 -3.28 1.70 -6.20
CA ASP A 101 -2.96 3.08 -6.56
C ASP A 101 -1.50 3.46 -6.32
N LEU A 102 -0.60 2.48 -6.11
CA LEU A 102 0.79 2.76 -5.80
C LEU A 102 1.48 3.62 -6.86
N ARG A 103 2.30 4.54 -6.37
CA ARG A 103 3.23 5.33 -7.17
C ARG A 103 4.61 5.31 -6.52
N PRO A 104 5.66 4.78 -7.20
CA PRO A 104 7.01 4.83 -6.65
C PRO A 104 7.55 6.26 -6.67
N VAL A 105 8.10 6.70 -5.55
CA VAL A 105 8.63 8.08 -5.38
C VAL A 105 10.11 8.11 -5.01
N HIS A 106 10.67 7.02 -4.50
CA HIS A 106 12.08 6.95 -4.14
C HIS A 106 12.60 5.51 -4.14
N GLY A 107 13.87 5.32 -4.50
CA GLY A 107 14.52 4.02 -4.50
C GLY A 107 14.40 3.26 -5.84
N ASP A 108 14.39 1.94 -5.76
CA ASP A 108 14.42 1.04 -6.90
C ASP A 108 13.02 0.80 -7.48
N THR A 109 12.70 1.46 -8.59
CA THR A 109 11.41 1.36 -9.26
C THR A 109 11.13 -0.04 -9.83
N ILE A 110 12.16 -0.88 -10.02
CA ILE A 110 11.99 -2.26 -10.48
C ILE A 110 11.23 -3.08 -9.45
N LEU A 111 11.49 -2.87 -8.15
CA LEU A 111 10.76 -3.55 -7.07
C LEU A 111 9.27 -3.18 -7.08
N ALA A 112 8.94 -1.91 -7.36
CA ALA A 112 7.55 -1.46 -7.47
C ALA A 112 6.87 -2.08 -8.69
N ALA A 113 7.56 -2.14 -9.84
CA ALA A 113 7.05 -2.76 -11.05
C ALA A 113 6.78 -4.26 -10.88
N GLN A 114 7.73 -5.00 -10.29
CA GLN A 114 7.57 -6.43 -9.98
C GLN A 114 6.42 -6.70 -9.01
N PHE A 115 6.24 -5.83 -8.01
CA PHE A 115 5.13 -5.94 -7.09
C PHE A 115 3.79 -5.70 -7.80
N LEU A 116 3.69 -4.64 -8.59
CA LEU A 116 2.48 -4.27 -9.30
C LEU A 116 2.08 -5.31 -10.35
N GLU A 117 3.05 -5.84 -11.11
CA GLU A 117 2.85 -6.93 -12.07
C GLU A 117 2.26 -8.16 -11.39
N TYR A 118 2.87 -8.61 -10.29
CA TYR A 118 2.35 -9.74 -9.52
C TYR A 118 0.94 -9.48 -8.96
N ALA A 119 0.70 -8.27 -8.47
CA ALA A 119 -0.60 -7.87 -7.95
C ALA A 119 -1.70 -7.98 -9.01
N TYR A 120 -1.46 -7.43 -10.20
CA TYR A 120 -2.38 -7.55 -11.32
C TYR A 120 -2.57 -8.98 -11.79
N ASP A 121 -1.50 -9.76 -11.94
CA ASP A 121 -1.60 -11.17 -12.34
C ASP A 121 -2.50 -11.97 -11.39
N ARG A 122 -2.33 -11.74 -10.08
CA ARG A 122 -3.19 -12.38 -9.09
C ARG A 122 -4.63 -11.87 -9.13
N ALA A 123 -4.86 -10.59 -9.34
CA ALA A 123 -6.23 -10.07 -9.45
C ALA A 123 -6.97 -10.66 -10.66
N HIS A 124 -6.30 -10.79 -11.81
CA HIS A 124 -6.89 -11.34 -13.04
C HIS A 124 -7.27 -12.83 -12.92
N ALA A 125 -6.50 -13.59 -12.14
CA ALA A 125 -6.76 -15.02 -11.95
C ALA A 125 -7.98 -15.31 -11.04
N GLU A 126 -8.55 -14.34 -10.34
CA GLU A 126 -9.81 -14.50 -9.57
C GLU A 126 -10.95 -13.64 -10.15
N PRO A 127 -11.84 -14.19 -10.99
CA PRO A 127 -12.92 -13.41 -11.61
C PRO A 127 -13.90 -12.77 -10.61
N VAL A 128 -14.08 -13.39 -9.43
CA VAL A 128 -14.95 -12.87 -8.36
C VAL A 128 -14.35 -11.62 -7.72
N PHE A 129 -13.02 -11.51 -7.70
CA PHE A 129 -12.30 -10.38 -7.12
C PHE A 129 -12.65 -9.06 -7.83
N ALA A 130 -12.57 -9.03 -9.17
CA ALA A 130 -12.88 -7.85 -9.95
C ALA A 130 -14.35 -7.41 -9.80
N LYS A 131 -15.27 -8.37 -9.68
CA LYS A 131 -16.69 -8.09 -9.45
C LYS A 131 -16.91 -7.40 -8.10
N LEU A 132 -16.33 -7.93 -7.02
CA LEU A 132 -16.49 -7.37 -5.67
C LEU A 132 -15.86 -5.98 -5.52
N LEU A 133 -14.72 -5.75 -6.18
CA LEU A 133 -14.09 -4.43 -6.22
C LEU A 133 -15.03 -3.40 -6.87
N GLY A 134 -15.65 -3.77 -8.01
CA GLY A 134 -16.64 -2.92 -8.68
C GLY A 134 -17.90 -2.66 -7.85
N GLU A 135 -18.38 -3.67 -7.11
CA GLU A 135 -19.54 -3.51 -6.21
C GLU A 135 -19.21 -2.56 -5.05
N GLN A 136 -18.01 -2.62 -4.45
CA GLN A 136 -17.58 -1.67 -3.42
C GLN A 136 -17.55 -0.22 -3.92
N MET A 137 -17.07 0.01 -5.15
CA MET A 137 -17.07 1.34 -5.78
C MET A 137 -18.48 1.92 -5.95
N THR A 138 -19.48 1.07 -6.17
CA THR A 138 -20.88 1.50 -6.30
C THR A 138 -21.58 1.76 -4.97
N THR A 139 -21.11 1.14 -3.87
CA THR A 139 -21.67 1.36 -2.52
C THR A 139 -21.13 2.61 -1.82
N GLY A 140 -20.07 3.22 -2.36
CA GLY A 140 -19.54 4.51 -1.90
C GLY A 140 -20.24 5.70 -2.55
N ASN A 141 -21.56 5.86 -2.36
CA ASN A 141 -22.27 7.08 -2.77
C ASN A 141 -22.36 8.06 -1.58
N PRO A 142 -21.75 9.26 -1.65
CA PRO A 142 -21.86 10.28 -0.60
C PRO A 142 -23.17 11.08 -0.64
N PHE A 143 -24.13 10.74 -1.52
CA PHE A 143 -25.48 11.32 -1.54
C PHE A 143 -26.58 10.41 -0.97
N THR A 144 -26.20 9.43 -0.13
CA THR A 144 -27.11 8.78 0.84
C THR A 144 -26.45 8.72 2.21
#